data_AF-A0A3D5P095-F1
#
_entry.id   AF-A0A3D5P095-F1
#
_cell.length_a   1.000
_cell.length_b   1.000
_cell.length_c   1.000
_cell.angle_alpha   90.00
_cell.angle_beta   90.00
_cell.angle_gamma   90.00
#
_symmetry.space_group_name_H-M   'P 1'
#
loop_
_entity.id
_entity.type
_entity.pdbx_description
1 polymer ?
#
loop_
_entity_poly.entity_id
_entity_poly.type
_entity_poly.pdbx_seq_one_letter_code
_entity_poly.pdbx_strand_id
1 'polypeptide(L)'
;LQAETGSDSVAFELLGPPRLTKLLYEIYMLKRLCNSISEVLETSAEKLSAMMEEMILTDDELRATIISVGTPILLSDGKTYLRGPSISVPVFEGQPVLTVNDVNIGKWTSQGWLDLRVSNLEFWQKRLHCLLDDQALEPEDDYSSYYYRNRRFLDAKERMDIGAIVNWVLEYEDKGYRIK
;
A
#
# COMPACT_ATOMS: atom_id res chain seq x y z
N LEU A 1 -17.69 -14.82 -3.43
CA LEU A 1 -16.53 -14.40 -2.58
C LEU A 1 -16.80 -13.12 -1.80
N GLN A 2 -16.68 -11.89 -2.33
CA GLN A 2 -16.99 -10.66 -1.55
C GLN A 2 -18.46 -10.62 -1.07
N ALA A 3 -19.39 -11.08 -1.92
CA ALA A 3 -20.82 -11.17 -1.59
C ALA A 3 -21.21 -12.30 -0.62
N GLU A 4 -20.29 -13.21 -0.30
CA GLU A 4 -20.58 -14.41 0.53
C GLU A 4 -19.81 -14.43 1.86
N THR A 5 -18.75 -13.63 2.00
CA THR A 5 -17.86 -13.67 3.17
C THR A 5 -17.77 -12.36 3.94
N GLY A 6 -18.23 -11.23 3.39
CA GLY A 6 -18.13 -9.92 4.05
C GLY A 6 -16.69 -9.39 4.17
N SER A 7 -15.70 -10.18 3.77
CA SER A 7 -14.29 -9.82 3.81
C SER A 7 -13.87 -9.19 2.49
N ASP A 8 -13.28 -7.99 2.55
CA ASP A 8 -12.71 -7.34 1.37
C ASP A 8 -11.52 -8.14 0.84
N SER A 9 -11.59 -8.48 -0.46
CA SER A 9 -10.59 -9.31 -1.14
C SER A 9 -9.36 -8.48 -1.53
N VAL A 10 -8.53 -8.15 -0.53
CA VAL A 10 -7.33 -7.33 -0.74
C VAL A 10 -6.14 -8.19 -1.17
N ALA A 11 -5.86 -9.28 -0.46
CA ALA A 11 -4.82 -10.24 -0.79
C ALA A 11 -4.99 -11.52 0.04
N PHE A 12 -5.58 -12.58 -0.52
CA PHE A 12 -5.76 -13.86 0.18
C PHE A 12 -4.70 -14.92 -0.19
N GLU A 13 -3.75 -14.57 -1.06
CA GLU A 13 -2.62 -15.42 -1.48
C GLU A 13 -1.32 -14.59 -1.53
N LEU A 14 -0.17 -15.25 -1.72
CA LEU A 14 1.11 -14.60 -2.04
C LEU A 14 0.99 -13.89 -3.41
N LEU A 15 0.43 -12.68 -3.41
CA LEU A 15 0.30 -11.84 -4.59
C LEU A 15 1.67 -11.26 -4.96
N GLY A 16 2.44 -12.04 -5.72
CA GLY A 16 3.70 -11.57 -6.30
C GLY A 16 4.75 -11.12 -5.26
N PRO A 17 5.56 -10.09 -5.58
CA PRO A 17 6.59 -9.60 -4.67
C PRO A 17 5.98 -9.04 -3.36
N PRO A 18 6.62 -9.21 -2.19
CA PRO A 18 6.11 -8.71 -0.90
C PRO A 18 5.71 -7.22 -0.91
N ARG A 19 6.35 -6.41 -1.75
CA ARG A 19 6.03 -4.99 -1.94
C ARG A 19 4.62 -4.78 -2.52
N LEU A 20 4.14 -5.65 -3.40
CA LEU A 20 2.79 -5.55 -3.96
C LEU A 20 1.74 -5.70 -2.86
N THR A 21 1.85 -6.74 -2.03
CA THR A 21 0.96 -6.97 -0.88
C THR A 21 0.96 -5.79 0.08
N LYS A 22 2.14 -5.24 0.41
CA LYS A 22 2.26 -4.01 1.21
C LYS A 22 1.45 -2.86 0.59
N LEU A 23 1.70 -2.54 -0.68
CA LEU A 23 1.07 -1.40 -1.34
C LEU A 23 -0.47 -1.56 -1.40
N LEU A 24 -0.97 -2.78 -1.64
CA LEU A 24 -2.39 -3.09 -1.65
C LEU A 24 -3.04 -2.82 -0.28
N TYR A 25 -2.42 -3.27 0.82
CA TYR A 25 -2.97 -3.03 2.15
C TYR A 25 -2.89 -1.56 2.58
N GLU A 26 -1.80 -0.86 2.26
CA GLU A 26 -1.65 0.56 2.61
C GLU A 26 -2.74 1.41 1.93
N ILE A 27 -2.96 1.24 0.62
CA ILE A 27 -4.01 2.00 -0.06
C ILE A 27 -5.42 1.53 0.33
N TYR A 28 -5.61 0.24 0.62
CA TYR A 28 -6.87 -0.27 1.14
C TYR A 28 -7.25 0.37 2.47
N MET A 29 -6.30 0.49 3.40
CA MET A 29 -6.52 1.15 4.68
C MET A 29 -6.82 2.64 4.49
N LEU A 30 -6.07 3.33 3.62
CA LEU A 30 -6.37 4.72 3.27
C LEU A 30 -7.78 4.87 2.70
N LYS A 31 -8.23 3.95 1.83
CA LYS A 31 -9.60 3.93 1.28
C LYS A 31 -10.67 3.67 2.35
N ARG A 32 -10.38 2.87 3.37
CA ARG A 32 -11.32 2.65 4.49
C ARG A 32 -11.44 3.88 5.38
N LEU A 33 -10.38 4.67 5.50
CA LEU A 33 -10.35 5.88 6.30
C LEU A 33 -10.88 7.11 5.56
N CYS A 34 -10.63 7.17 4.25
CA CYS A 34 -10.94 8.29 3.38
C CYS A 34 -11.68 7.78 2.14
N ASN A 35 -12.80 8.40 1.79
CA ASN A 35 -13.66 7.94 0.70
C ASN A 35 -13.13 8.35 -0.68
N SER A 36 -12.14 9.24 -0.74
CA SER A 36 -11.57 9.76 -1.99
C SER A 36 -10.09 10.09 -1.85
N ILE A 37 -9.40 10.19 -2.98
CA ILE A 37 -8.00 10.65 -3.03
C ILE A 37 -7.89 12.05 -2.43
N SER A 38 -8.83 12.96 -2.73
CA SER A 38 -8.84 14.32 -2.19
C SER A 38 -8.87 14.33 -0.66
N GLU A 39 -9.69 13.49 -0.04
CA GLU A 39 -9.77 13.40 1.43
C GLU A 39 -8.46 12.90 2.06
N VAL A 40 -7.75 11.98 1.40
CA VAL A 40 -6.40 11.56 1.82
C VAL A 40 -5.41 12.73 1.75
N LEU A 41 -5.50 13.57 0.72
CA LEU A 41 -4.60 14.71 0.53
C LEU A 41 -4.92 15.89 1.47
N GLU A 42 -6.17 16.05 1.88
CA GLU A 42 -6.61 17.09 2.83
C GLU A 42 -6.36 16.71 4.30
N THR A 43 -6.26 15.41 4.59
CA THR A 43 -5.98 14.92 5.95
C THR A 43 -4.49 14.91 6.23
N SER A 44 -4.03 15.43 7.37
CA SER A 44 -2.59 15.44 7.69
C SER A 44 -2.02 14.01 7.84
N ALA A 45 -0.75 13.85 7.48
CA ALA A 45 -0.07 12.55 7.55
C ALA A 45 -0.03 11.98 8.98
N GLU A 46 0.07 12.83 10.01
CA GLU A 46 0.01 12.42 11.42
C GLU A 46 -1.36 11.87 11.79
N LYS A 47 -2.43 12.53 11.33
CA LYS A 47 -3.80 12.07 11.59
C LYS A 47 -4.08 10.75 10.87
N LEU A 48 -3.64 10.61 9.61
CA LEU A 48 -3.75 9.34 8.87
C LEU A 48 -2.96 8.22 9.55
N SER A 49 -1.72 8.49 9.98
CA SER A 49 -0.87 7.54 10.70
C SER A 49 -1.55 7.05 11.98
N ALA A 50 -2.07 7.96 12.80
CA ALA A 50 -2.80 7.61 14.02
C ALA A 50 -4.07 6.80 13.74
N MET A 51 -4.87 7.19 12.73
CA MET A 51 -6.10 6.48 12.34
C MET A 51 -5.80 5.08 11.79
N MET A 52 -4.73 4.92 11.01
CA MET A 52 -4.30 3.61 10.51
C MET A 52 -3.81 2.71 11.64
N GLU A 53 -3.07 3.25 12.61
CA GLU A 53 -2.67 2.49 13.79
C GLU A 53 -3.87 2.06 14.63
N GLU A 54 -4.81 2.98 14.91
CA GLU A 54 -6.05 2.66 15.61
C GLU A 54 -6.84 1.56 14.89
N MET A 55 -6.95 1.63 13.56
CA MET A 55 -7.58 0.58 12.76
C MET A 55 -6.87 -0.77 12.95
N ILE A 56 -5.54 -0.83 12.89
CA ILE A 56 -4.80 -2.09 13.10
C ILE A 56 -5.00 -2.63 14.52
N LEU A 57 -5.06 -1.77 15.52
CA LEU A 57 -5.21 -2.19 16.92
C LEU A 57 -6.63 -2.63 17.28
N THR A 58 -7.64 -2.12 16.58
CA THR A 58 -9.06 -2.39 16.87
C THR A 58 -9.71 -3.41 15.93
N ASP A 59 -9.21 -3.56 14.70
CA ASP A 59 -9.69 -4.52 13.72
C ASP A 59 -8.83 -5.80 13.74
N ASP A 60 -9.21 -6.73 14.63
CA ASP A 60 -8.50 -7.99 14.83
C ASP A 60 -8.44 -8.85 13.57
N GLU A 61 -9.50 -8.85 12.75
CA GLU A 61 -9.59 -9.63 11.52
C GLU A 61 -8.65 -9.08 10.45
N LEU A 62 -8.64 -7.76 10.23
CA LEU A 62 -7.70 -7.12 9.32
C LEU A 62 -6.26 -7.40 9.74
N ARG A 63 -5.94 -7.16 11.02
CA ARG A 63 -4.60 -7.36 11.56
C ARG A 63 -4.15 -8.82 11.40
N ALA A 64 -5.00 -9.77 11.77
CA ALA A 64 -4.72 -11.20 11.62
C ALA A 64 -4.48 -11.58 10.14
N THR A 65 -5.30 -11.05 9.23
CA THR A 65 -5.15 -11.29 7.79
C THR A 65 -3.79 -10.83 7.28
N ILE A 66 -3.41 -9.58 7.55
CA ILE A 66 -2.13 -8.99 7.11
C ILE A 66 -0.93 -9.80 7.61
N ILE A 67 -0.92 -10.16 8.91
CA ILE A 67 0.21 -10.91 9.47
C ILE A 67 0.22 -12.37 9.02
N SER A 68 -0.94 -12.96 8.71
CA SER A 68 -1.04 -14.36 8.26
C SER A 68 -0.48 -14.57 6.86
N VAL A 69 -0.58 -13.57 5.97
CA VAL A 69 0.08 -13.58 4.66
C VAL A 69 1.58 -13.26 4.74
N GLY A 70 2.11 -13.13 5.97
CA GLY A 70 3.54 -12.93 6.23
C GLY A 70 4.00 -11.48 6.05
N THR A 71 3.11 -10.50 6.19
CA THR A 71 3.42 -9.06 6.14
C THR A 71 3.53 -8.51 7.57
N PRO A 72 4.74 -8.21 8.08
CA PRO A 72 4.87 -7.53 9.36
C PRO A 72 4.32 -6.11 9.29
N ILE A 73 3.84 -5.61 10.42
CA ILE A 73 3.28 -4.27 10.55
C ILE A 73 4.15 -3.46 11.49
N LEU A 74 4.78 -2.39 11.01
CA LEU A 74 5.51 -1.42 11.82
C LEU A 74 4.55 -0.32 12.28
N LEU A 75 4.43 -0.12 13.59
CA LEU A 75 3.58 0.92 14.18
C LEU A 75 4.18 2.33 13.98
N SER A 76 3.38 3.36 14.26
CA SER A 76 3.73 4.76 14.02
C SER A 76 4.95 5.23 14.80
N ASP A 77 5.27 4.58 15.93
CA ASP A 77 6.46 4.83 16.74
C ASP A 77 7.78 4.42 16.04
N GLY A 78 7.70 3.67 14.94
CA GLY A 78 8.84 3.18 14.16
C GLY A 78 9.70 2.15 14.88
N LYS A 79 9.27 1.61 16.01
CA LYS A 79 10.02 0.68 16.87
C LYS A 79 9.25 -0.59 17.17
N THR A 80 7.96 -0.45 17.42
CA THR A 80 7.06 -1.56 17.72
C THR A 80 6.54 -2.14 16.41
N TYR A 81 6.60 -3.46 16.28
CA TYR A 81 6.05 -4.15 15.13
C TYR A 81 5.29 -5.40 15.53
N LEU A 82 4.27 -5.72 14.74
CA LEU A 82 3.43 -6.90 14.88
C LEU A 82 3.78 -7.89 13.76
N ARG A 83 3.90 -9.17 14.08
CA ARG A 83 4.19 -10.20 13.08
C ARG A 83 3.53 -11.53 13.39
N GLY A 84 3.27 -12.28 12.34
CA GLY A 84 2.93 -13.69 12.42
C GLY A 84 4.16 -14.56 12.71
N PRO A 85 3.99 -15.88 12.84
CA PRO A 85 5.10 -16.83 13.00
C PRO A 85 6.03 -16.86 11.77
N SER A 86 5.48 -16.57 10.58
CA SER A 86 6.24 -16.47 9.33
C SER A 86 6.25 -15.03 8.83
N ILE A 87 7.37 -14.59 8.25
CA ILE A 87 7.53 -13.29 7.63
C ILE A 87 8.11 -13.47 6.22
N SER A 88 7.60 -12.73 5.24
CA SER A 88 8.12 -12.69 3.87
C SER A 88 9.37 -11.78 3.78
N VAL A 89 9.28 -10.68 4.53
CA VAL A 89 10.22 -9.60 4.85
C VAL A 89 11.11 -9.77 6.09
N PRO A 90 12.44 -9.97 6.08
CA PRO A 90 13.34 -10.31 4.97
C PRO A 90 13.40 -11.80 4.65
N VAL A 91 13.86 -12.09 3.43
CA VAL A 91 14.20 -13.45 3.01
C VAL A 91 15.37 -13.97 3.84
N PHE A 92 15.34 -15.26 4.19
CA PHE A 92 16.40 -15.88 4.96
C PHE A 92 17.70 -15.96 4.12
N GLU A 93 18.70 -15.15 4.48
CA GLU A 93 20.01 -15.09 3.82
C GLU A 93 21.07 -15.96 4.56
N GLY A 94 20.66 -17.01 5.26
CA GLY A 94 21.57 -17.89 6.01
C GLY A 94 21.98 -17.38 7.40
N GLN A 95 21.43 -16.25 7.84
CA GLN A 95 21.64 -15.72 9.20
C GLN A 95 20.38 -15.89 10.06
N PRO A 96 20.45 -16.63 11.19
CA PRO A 96 19.30 -16.87 12.06
C PRO A 96 18.97 -15.68 12.96
N VAL A 97 19.91 -14.74 13.12
CA VAL A 97 19.75 -13.54 13.94
C VAL A 97 19.92 -12.32 13.05
N LEU A 98 18.92 -11.44 13.08
CA LEU A 98 18.91 -10.21 12.31
C LEU A 98 19.11 -9.03 13.26
N THR A 99 19.98 -8.09 12.89
CA THR A 99 20.13 -6.83 13.63
C THR A 99 18.95 -5.92 13.33
N VAL A 100 18.20 -5.54 14.36
CA VAL A 100 17.12 -4.55 14.24
C VAL A 100 17.69 -3.17 14.50
N ASN A 101 17.82 -2.38 13.44
CA ASN A 101 18.25 -0.98 13.48
C ASN A 101 17.48 -0.18 12.41
N ASP A 102 17.56 1.16 12.47
CA ASP A 102 16.78 2.03 11.58
C ASP A 102 17.05 1.78 10.09
N VAL A 103 18.30 1.42 9.75
CA VAL A 103 18.69 1.09 8.36
C VAL A 103 17.97 -0.16 7.87
N ASN A 104 17.97 -1.23 8.66
CA ASN A 104 17.34 -2.48 8.32
C ASN A 104 15.81 -2.37 8.35
N ILE A 105 15.24 -1.65 9.32
CA ILE A 105 13.80 -1.36 9.35
C ILE A 105 13.39 -0.59 8.08
N GLY A 106 14.17 0.44 7.69
CA GLY A 106 13.96 1.16 6.43
C GLY A 106 14.01 0.25 5.20
N LYS A 107 14.99 -0.66 5.15
CA LYS A 107 15.08 -1.66 4.07
C LYS A 107 13.85 -2.57 4.05
N TRP A 108 13.44 -3.14 5.18
CA TRP A 108 12.34 -4.10 5.23
C TRP A 108 10.97 -3.47 4.96
N THR A 109 10.74 -2.25 5.46
CA THR A 109 9.54 -1.46 5.14
C THR A 109 9.45 -1.08 3.67
N SER A 110 10.57 -0.73 3.02
CA SER A 110 10.57 -0.48 1.57
C SER A 110 10.26 -1.73 0.74
N GLN A 111 10.55 -2.92 1.26
CA GLN A 111 10.44 -4.19 0.53
C GLN A 111 9.10 -4.91 0.73
N GLY A 112 8.44 -4.74 1.88
CA GLY A 112 7.20 -5.47 2.12
C GLY A 112 6.58 -5.38 3.50
N TRP A 113 7.17 -4.69 4.49
CA TRP A 113 6.44 -4.46 5.75
C TRP A 113 5.41 -3.36 5.58
N LEU A 114 4.22 -3.52 6.15
CA LEU A 114 3.25 -2.43 6.28
C LEU A 114 3.84 -1.34 7.19
N ASP A 115 3.87 -0.09 6.73
CA ASP A 115 4.55 1.00 7.43
C ASP A 115 3.56 2.09 7.85
N LEU A 116 3.29 2.18 9.15
CA LEU A 116 2.33 3.14 9.70
C LEU A 116 2.98 4.47 10.10
N ARG A 117 4.28 4.65 9.91
CA ARG A 117 4.98 5.90 10.27
C ARG A 117 4.49 7.06 9.39
N VAL A 118 4.45 8.26 9.98
CA VAL A 118 4.09 9.51 9.30
C VAL A 118 4.83 9.69 7.97
N SER A 119 6.12 9.37 7.93
CA SER A 119 6.92 9.49 6.70
C SER A 119 6.37 8.67 5.54
N ASN A 120 5.82 7.47 5.79
CA ASN A 120 5.22 6.65 4.73
C ASN A 120 3.92 7.27 4.20
N LEU A 121 3.15 7.91 5.07
CA LEU A 121 1.92 8.62 4.69
C LEU A 121 2.23 9.85 3.84
N GLU A 122 3.27 10.60 4.17
CA GLU A 122 3.76 11.71 3.33
C GLU A 122 4.17 11.20 1.94
N PHE A 123 4.85 10.05 1.86
CA PHE A 123 5.17 9.40 0.58
C PHE A 123 3.90 9.01 -0.20
N TRP A 124 2.89 8.47 0.46
CA TRP A 124 1.61 8.15 -0.16
C TRP A 124 0.89 9.39 -0.68
N GLN A 125 0.85 10.49 0.08
CA GLN A 125 0.27 11.75 -0.38
C GLN A 125 1.02 12.28 -1.60
N LYS A 126 2.35 12.20 -1.62
CA LYS A 126 3.15 12.55 -2.80
C LYS A 126 2.81 11.68 -4.01
N ARG A 127 2.68 10.36 -3.84
CA ARG A 127 2.25 9.45 -4.92
C ARG A 127 0.90 9.84 -5.48
N LEU A 128 -0.07 10.10 -4.61
CA LEU A 128 -1.42 10.47 -5.00
C LEU A 128 -1.48 11.84 -5.69
N HIS A 129 -0.69 12.82 -5.25
CA HIS A 129 -0.51 14.08 -5.97
C HIS A 129 0.03 13.85 -7.39
N CYS A 130 1.14 13.11 -7.52
CA CYS A 130 1.72 12.82 -8.83
C CYS A 130 0.76 12.03 -9.74
N LEU A 131 -0.04 11.13 -9.20
CA LEU A 131 -1.07 10.40 -9.94
C LEU A 131 -2.13 11.34 -10.50
N LEU A 132 -2.61 12.30 -9.70
CA LEU A 132 -3.60 13.29 -10.16
C LEU A 132 -3.02 14.25 -11.20
N ASP A 133 -1.75 14.64 -11.06
CA ASP A 133 -1.05 15.48 -12.03
C ASP A 133 -0.87 14.76 -13.38
N ASP A 134 -0.47 13.48 -13.35
CA ASP A 134 -0.30 12.64 -14.53
C ASP A 134 -1.63 12.47 -15.29
N GLN A 135 -2.73 12.25 -14.56
CA GLN A 135 -4.08 12.20 -15.13
C GLN A 135 -4.52 13.52 -15.78
N ALA A 136 -4.09 14.67 -15.24
CA ALA A 136 -4.45 15.98 -15.79
C ALA A 136 -3.72 16.32 -17.10
N LEU A 137 -2.61 15.63 -17.39
CA LEU A 137 -1.81 15.83 -18.61
C LEU A 137 -2.29 14.97 -19.79
N GLU A 138 -3.25 14.06 -19.59
CA GLU A 138 -3.75 13.19 -20.65
C GLU A 138 -4.63 13.93 -21.67
N PRO A 139 -4.30 13.90 -22.98
CA PRO A 139 -5.13 14.55 -24.01
C PRO A 139 -6.47 13.84 -24.21
N GLU A 140 -7.56 14.61 -24.37
CA GLU A 140 -8.92 14.10 -24.65
C GLU A 140 -9.07 13.35 -25.99
N ASP A 141 -8.06 13.36 -26.87
CA ASP A 141 -8.14 12.82 -28.23
C ASP A 141 -7.11 11.71 -28.55
N ASP A 142 -6.33 11.23 -27.59
CA ASP A 142 -5.41 10.12 -27.81
C ASP A 142 -6.08 8.76 -27.50
N TYR A 143 -6.37 8.00 -28.57
CA TYR A 143 -7.00 6.68 -28.53
C TYR A 143 -6.00 5.52 -28.61
N SER A 144 -4.70 5.77 -28.37
CA SER A 144 -3.74 4.66 -28.33
C SER A 144 -4.15 3.64 -27.24
N SER A 145 -3.84 2.36 -27.45
CA SER A 145 -4.19 1.29 -26.52
C SER A 145 -3.58 1.46 -25.12
N TYR A 146 -2.60 2.34 -25.00
CA TYR A 146 -2.03 2.81 -23.73
C TYR A 146 -3.03 3.72 -22.98
N TYR A 147 -3.58 4.72 -23.67
CA TYR A 147 -4.54 5.69 -23.11
C TYR A 147 -5.95 5.14 -22.90
N TYR A 148 -6.39 4.15 -23.69
CA TYR A 148 -7.70 3.52 -23.47
C TYR A 148 -7.76 2.75 -22.13
N ARG A 149 -6.62 2.28 -21.61
CA ARG A 149 -6.57 1.72 -20.25
C ARG A 149 -6.84 2.81 -19.20
N ASN A 150 -6.20 3.98 -19.33
CA ASN A 150 -6.34 5.11 -18.40
C ASN A 150 -7.74 5.76 -18.38
N ARG A 151 -8.49 5.74 -19.48
CA ARG A 151 -9.90 6.23 -19.44
C ARG A 151 -10.84 5.40 -18.57
N ARG A 152 -10.56 4.11 -18.30
CA ARG A 152 -11.31 3.36 -17.27
C ARG A 152 -10.95 3.76 -15.83
N PHE A 153 -9.88 4.55 -15.66
CA PHE A 153 -9.51 5.20 -14.39
C PHE A 153 -10.27 6.51 -14.19
N LEU A 154 -11.14 6.95 -15.12
CA LEU A 154 -11.92 8.19 -14.96
C LEU A 154 -12.89 8.14 -13.76
N ASP A 155 -13.20 6.96 -13.20
CA ASP A 155 -13.92 6.82 -11.92
C ASP A 155 -13.00 6.86 -10.68
N ALA A 156 -11.67 6.89 -10.84
CA ALA A 156 -10.69 6.80 -9.74
C ALA A 156 -10.62 8.07 -8.88
N LYS A 157 -11.08 9.22 -9.39
CA LYS A 157 -11.21 10.44 -8.57
C LYS A 157 -12.19 10.27 -7.42
N GLU A 158 -13.27 9.51 -7.63
CA GLU A 158 -14.32 9.32 -6.62
C GLU A 158 -14.24 7.96 -5.93
N ARG A 159 -13.73 6.92 -6.60
CA ARG A 159 -13.62 5.58 -6.05
C ARG A 159 -12.16 5.18 -6.07
N MET A 160 -11.43 5.40 -4.97
CA MET A 160 -10.03 4.97 -4.81
C MET A 160 -9.87 3.50 -5.25
N ASP A 161 -9.53 3.26 -6.51
CA ASP A 161 -9.38 1.92 -7.06
C ASP A 161 -7.99 1.45 -6.67
N ILE A 162 -7.97 0.53 -5.72
CA ILE A 162 -6.75 0.00 -5.09
C ILE A 162 -5.83 -0.61 -6.15
N GLY A 163 -6.38 -1.40 -7.08
CA GLY A 163 -5.60 -2.07 -8.11
C GLY A 163 -5.00 -1.08 -9.11
N ALA A 164 -5.80 -0.10 -9.53
CA ALA A 164 -5.37 0.97 -10.42
C ALA A 164 -4.24 1.82 -9.81
N ILE A 165 -4.41 2.28 -8.56
CA ILE A 165 -3.42 3.10 -7.86
C ILE A 165 -2.12 2.33 -7.66
N VAL A 166 -2.19 1.08 -7.21
CA VAL A 166 -0.99 0.26 -7.00
C VAL A 166 -0.27 -0.03 -8.31
N ASN A 167 -1.00 -0.31 -9.39
CA ASN A 167 -0.37 -0.49 -10.70
C ASN A 167 0.36 0.78 -11.15
N TRP A 168 -0.26 1.95 -11.00
CA TRP A 168 0.40 3.23 -11.31
C TRP A 168 1.66 3.46 -10.46
N VAL A 169 1.61 3.18 -9.15
CA VAL A 169 2.78 3.31 -8.26
C VAL A 169 3.93 2.42 -8.72
N LEU A 170 3.64 1.16 -9.08
CA LEU A 170 4.66 0.25 -9.60
C LEU A 170 5.23 0.72 -10.93
N GLU A 171 4.40 1.18 -11.86
CA GLU A 171 4.86 1.70 -13.16
C GLU A 171 5.72 2.96 -13.01
N TYR A 172 5.30 3.89 -12.15
CA TYR A 172 5.96 5.17 -11.91
C TYR A 172 7.29 5.02 -11.15
N GLU A 173 7.29 4.24 -10.06
CA GLU A 173 8.49 4.05 -9.24
C GLU A 173 9.49 3.06 -9.86
N ASP A 174 9.00 1.99 -10.49
CA ASP A 174 9.87 0.96 -11.07
C ASP A 174 10.24 1.28 -12.54
N LYS A 175 9.80 2.44 -13.07
CA LYS A 175 10.10 2.94 -14.43
C LYS A 175 9.87 1.89 -15.53
N GLY A 176 8.86 1.05 -15.38
CA GLY A 176 8.57 -0.02 -16.34
C GLY A 176 9.64 -1.12 -16.41
N TYR A 177 10.44 -1.33 -15.36
CA TYR A 177 11.29 -2.53 -15.27
C TYR A 177 10.41 -3.78 -15.19
N ARG A 178 10.13 -4.35 -16.36
CA ARG A 178 9.77 -5.76 -16.49
C ARG A 178 10.88 -6.55 -15.81
N ILE A 179 10.55 -7.17 -14.68
CA ILE A 179 11.29 -8.34 -14.19
C ILE A 179 11.35 -9.30 -15.39
N LYS A 180 12.56 -9.47 -15.93
CA LYS A 180 12.89 -10.50 -16.90
C LYS A 180 13.33 -11.74 -16.17
#